data_AF-A0A7K9XS43-F1
#
_entry.id   AF-A0A7K9XS43-F1
#
_cell.length_a   1.000
_cell.length_b   1.000
_cell.length_c   1.000
_cell.angle_alpha   90.00
_cell.angle_beta   90.00
_cell.angle_gamma   90.00
#
_symmetry.space_group_name_H-M   'P 1'
#
loop_
_entity.id
_entity.type
_entity.pdbx_description
1 polymer ?
#
loop_
_entity_poly.entity_id
_entity_poly.type
_entity_poly.pdbx_seq_one_letter_code
_entity_poly.pdbx_strand_id
1 'polypeptide(L)'
;KELTVLGKPKRPRSGFNIFVSENFLESEGISPVGKLKHLFDTWQKMSDSQKQPYLQLAEDDKVRYENEMKSWEAKMVELGREDLIRSKRPGPKTNTAKTAKKAETAKASSHENKAKLKLKKSEE
;
A
#
# COMPACT_ATOMS: atom_id res chain seq x y z
N LYS A 1 4.06 -25.19 12.65
CA LYS A 1 5.44 -24.94 13.12
C LYS A 1 6.50 -25.45 12.13
N GLU A 2 6.23 -26.51 11.36
CA GLU A 2 7.16 -27.07 10.35
C GLU A 2 7.70 -26.02 9.36
N LEU A 3 6.86 -25.18 8.75
CA LEU A 3 7.33 -24.13 7.82
C LEU A 3 8.32 -23.15 8.45
N THR A 4 8.16 -22.84 9.73
CA THR A 4 9.09 -21.98 10.48
C THR A 4 10.41 -22.69 10.75
N VAL A 5 10.35 -24.00 11.02
CA VAL A 5 11.55 -24.86 11.19
C VAL A 5 12.31 -25.00 9.87
N LEU A 6 11.61 -25.13 8.75
CA LEU A 6 12.19 -25.17 7.40
C LEU A 6 12.69 -23.80 6.91
N GLY A 7 12.67 -22.77 7.75
CA GLY A 7 13.18 -21.45 7.44
C GLY A 7 12.39 -20.72 6.36
N LYS A 8 11.07 -20.98 6.24
CA LYS A 8 10.23 -20.31 5.25
C LYS A 8 10.30 -18.79 5.45
N PRO A 9 10.64 -18.02 4.40
CA PRO A 9 10.73 -16.56 4.47
C PRO A 9 9.45 -15.93 5.02
N LYS A 10 9.62 -14.95 5.91
CA LYS A 10 8.49 -14.16 6.44
C LYS A 10 7.93 -13.27 5.34
N ARG A 11 6.60 -13.09 5.36
CA ARG A 11 5.90 -12.20 4.41
C ARG A 11 6.50 -10.80 4.39
N PRO A 12 6.42 -10.10 3.24
CA PRO A 12 6.96 -8.76 3.14
C PRO A 12 6.18 -7.80 4.04
N ARG A 13 6.89 -6.86 4.64
CA ARG A 13 6.32 -5.82 5.50
C ARG A 13 5.74 -4.70 4.64
N SER A 14 4.54 -4.27 4.97
CA SER A 14 3.97 -3.06 4.37
C SER A 14 4.60 -1.81 4.97
N GLY A 15 4.52 -0.67 4.27
CA GLY A 15 5.04 0.61 4.79
C GLY A 15 4.44 0.97 6.14
N PHE A 16 3.14 0.71 6.34
CA PHE A 16 2.50 0.89 7.63
C PHE A 16 3.08 -0.03 8.72
N ASN A 17 3.39 -1.30 8.41
CA ASN A 17 4.02 -2.18 9.41
C ASN A 17 5.41 -1.71 9.81
N ILE A 18 6.17 -1.14 8.87
CA ILE A 18 7.49 -0.56 9.13
C ILE A 18 7.32 0.66 10.02
N PHE A 19 6.42 1.59 9.66
CA PHE A 19 6.09 2.76 10.46
C PHE A 19 5.66 2.38 11.89
N VAL A 20 4.75 1.41 12.05
CA VAL A 20 4.34 0.93 13.36
C VAL A 20 5.54 0.36 14.12
N SER A 21 6.40 -0.46 13.50
CA SER A 21 7.53 -1.05 14.21
C SER A 21 8.53 -0.03 14.76
N GLU A 22 8.70 1.11 14.09
CA GLU A 22 9.57 2.19 14.54
C GLU A 22 8.93 3.06 15.62
N ASN A 23 7.63 3.32 15.49
CA ASN A 23 6.92 4.29 16.34
C ASN A 23 6.14 3.65 17.51
N PHE A 24 6.05 2.32 17.57
CA PHE A 24 5.26 1.63 18.61
C PHE A 24 5.83 1.81 20.02
N LEU A 25 7.15 1.83 20.16
CA LEU A 25 7.80 2.06 21.45
C LEU A 25 7.54 3.49 21.95
N GLU A 26 7.69 4.47 21.07
CA GLU A 26 7.53 5.90 21.37
C GLU A 26 6.05 6.33 21.47
N SER A 27 5.12 5.56 20.91
CA SER A 27 3.71 5.93 20.92
C SER A 27 3.10 5.92 22.33
N GLU A 28 2.37 7.00 22.62
CA GLU A 28 1.60 7.17 23.86
C GLU A 28 0.41 6.21 23.92
N GLY A 29 0.20 5.59 25.08
CA GLY A 29 -0.93 4.71 25.34
C GLY A 29 -0.63 3.59 26.33
N ILE A 30 -1.57 3.33 27.23
CA ILE A 30 -1.43 2.31 28.29
C ILE A 30 -1.55 0.89 27.71
N SER A 31 -2.36 0.72 26.66
CA SER A 31 -2.62 -0.57 26.03
C SER A 31 -2.01 -0.66 24.63
N PRO A 32 -1.41 -1.80 24.25
CA PRO A 32 -0.95 -2.09 22.88
C PRO A 32 -1.99 -1.79 21.79
N VAL A 33 -3.27 -2.05 22.07
CA VAL A 33 -4.37 -1.80 21.12
C VAL A 33 -4.62 -0.30 20.96
N GLY A 34 -4.52 0.47 22.06
CA GLY A 34 -4.62 1.92 22.04
C GLY A 34 -3.49 2.57 21.24
N LYS A 35 -2.25 2.10 21.47
CA LYS A 35 -1.06 2.53 20.71
C LYS A 35 -1.24 2.30 19.21
N LEU A 36 -1.70 1.11 18.81
CA LEU A 36 -1.91 0.79 17.40
C LEU A 36 -2.99 1.65 16.75
N LYS A 37 -4.09 1.93 17.46
CA LYS A 37 -5.14 2.85 16.98
C LYS A 37 -4.57 4.25 16.75
N HIS A 38 -3.83 4.79 17.72
CA HIS A 38 -3.18 6.10 17.58
C HIS A 38 -2.22 6.15 16.39
N LEU A 39 -1.38 5.14 16.21
CA LEU A 39 -0.46 5.06 15.07
C LEU A 39 -1.19 4.96 13.73
N PHE A 40 -2.31 4.24 13.69
CA PHE A 40 -3.14 4.19 12.49
C PHE A 40 -3.69 5.58 12.13
N ASP A 41 -4.22 6.31 13.11
CA ASP A 41 -4.74 7.66 12.89
C ASP A 41 -3.64 8.64 12.45
N THR A 42 -2.45 8.56 13.07
CA THR A 42 -1.28 9.34 12.64
C THR A 42 -0.90 9.01 11.20
N TRP A 43 -0.81 7.72 10.86
CA TRP A 43 -0.50 7.29 9.50
C TRP A 43 -1.52 7.82 8.48
N GLN A 44 -2.82 7.80 8.79
CA GLN A 44 -3.83 8.35 7.88
C GLN A 44 -3.62 9.85 7.63
N LYS A 45 -3.24 10.61 8.65
CA LYS A 45 -3.02 12.06 8.59
C LYS A 45 -1.69 12.47 7.94
N MET A 46 -0.70 11.58 7.87
CA MET A 46 0.60 11.87 7.24
C MET A 46 0.45 12.15 5.75
N SER A 47 1.25 13.09 5.25
CA SER A 47 1.33 13.39 3.82
C SER A 47 2.03 12.28 3.04
N ASP A 48 1.82 12.24 1.73
CA ASP A 48 2.46 11.25 0.86
C ASP A 48 3.99 11.32 0.94
N SER A 49 4.55 12.52 1.07
CA SER A 49 5.99 12.75 1.25
C SER A 49 6.52 12.14 2.55
N GLN A 50 5.75 12.24 3.64
CA GLN A 50 6.12 11.62 4.92
C GLN A 50 5.99 10.10 4.88
N LYS A 51 5.07 9.58 4.05
CA LYS A 51 4.89 8.15 3.83
C LYS A 51 5.93 7.55 2.87
N GLN A 52 6.51 8.34 1.96
CA GLN A 52 7.43 7.85 0.93
C GLN A 52 8.58 6.98 1.47
N PRO A 53 9.30 7.36 2.55
CA PRO A 53 10.40 6.53 3.06
C PRO A 53 9.93 5.13 3.45
N TYR A 54 8.77 5.04 4.11
CA TYR A 54 8.17 3.77 4.52
C TYR A 54 7.69 2.93 3.34
N LEU A 55 7.16 3.58 2.28
CA LEU A 55 6.75 2.90 1.06
C LEU A 55 7.95 2.36 0.28
N GLN A 56 9.06 3.12 0.23
CA GLN A 56 10.29 2.65 -0.38
C GLN A 56 10.85 1.42 0.35
N LEU A 57 10.93 1.49 1.68
CA LEU A 57 11.36 0.34 2.49
C LEU A 57 10.45 -0.88 2.32
N ALA A 58 9.15 -0.67 2.07
CA ALA A 58 8.22 -1.76 1.79
C ALA A 58 8.46 -2.41 0.42
N GLU A 59 8.84 -1.64 -0.60
CA GLU A 59 9.22 -2.19 -1.89
C GLU A 59 10.55 -2.95 -1.80
N ASP A 60 11.52 -2.42 -1.06
CA ASP A 60 12.79 -3.11 -0.80
C ASP A 60 12.54 -4.44 -0.04
N ASP A 61 11.65 -4.44 0.95
CA ASP A 61 11.27 -5.65 1.70
C ASP A 61 10.51 -6.68 0.83
N LYS A 62 9.76 -6.21 -0.18
CA LYS A 62 9.15 -7.07 -1.18
C LYS A 62 10.20 -7.73 -2.07
N VAL A 63 11.21 -6.98 -2.54
CA VAL A 63 12.34 -7.55 -3.28
C VAL A 63 13.10 -8.58 -2.45
N ARG A 64 13.38 -8.26 -1.17
CA ARG A 64 13.96 -9.20 -0.20
C ARG A 64 13.15 -10.50 -0.13
N TYR A 65 11.84 -10.40 0.10
CA TYR A 65 10.97 -11.57 0.20
C TYR A 65 10.94 -12.39 -1.09
N GLU A 66 10.90 -11.76 -2.26
CA GLU A 66 10.90 -12.47 -3.54
C GLU A 66 12.19 -13.27 -3.74
N ASN A 67 13.34 -12.68 -3.40
CA ASN A 67 14.64 -13.35 -3.50
C ASN A 67 14.76 -14.51 -2.50
N GLU A 68 14.44 -14.26 -1.22
CA GLU A 68 14.44 -15.30 -0.19
C GLU A 68 13.49 -16.45 -0.54
N MET A 69 12.30 -16.15 -1.08
CA MET A 69 11.35 -17.18 -1.48
C MET A 69 11.85 -18.00 -2.66
N LYS A 70 12.50 -17.39 -3.66
CA LYS A 70 13.11 -18.16 -4.77
C LYS A 70 14.15 -19.14 -4.25
N SER A 71 15.05 -18.69 -3.38
CA SER A 71 16.06 -19.55 -2.77
C SER A 71 15.45 -20.64 -1.90
N TRP A 72 14.42 -20.30 -1.11
CA TRP A 72 13.73 -21.27 -0.27
C TRP A 72 12.98 -22.32 -1.08
N GLU A 73 12.28 -21.91 -2.15
CA GLU A 73 11.59 -22.82 -3.06
C GLU A 73 12.56 -23.77 -3.75
N ALA A 74 13.71 -23.28 -4.23
CA ALA A 74 14.76 -24.13 -4.79
C ALA A 74 15.26 -25.17 -3.78
N LYS A 75 15.48 -24.77 -2.52
CA LYS A 75 15.85 -25.69 -1.44
C LYS A 75 14.76 -26.72 -1.15
N MET A 76 13.48 -26.35 -1.26
CA MET A 76 12.38 -27.31 -1.06
C MET A 76 12.31 -28.35 -2.19
N VAL A 77 12.62 -27.97 -3.44
CA VAL A 77 12.76 -28.94 -4.56
C VAL A 77 13.88 -29.93 -4.27
N GLU A 78 15.06 -29.43 -3.86
CA GLU A 78 16.22 -30.28 -3.56
C GLU A 78 15.94 -31.29 -2.44
N LEU A 79 15.15 -30.90 -1.44
CA LEU A 79 14.72 -31.78 -0.35
C LEU A 79 13.54 -32.71 -0.72
N GLY A 80 13.06 -32.69 -1.97
CA GLY A 80 11.91 -33.46 -2.43
C GLY A 80 10.57 -33.01 -1.82
N ARG A 81 10.52 -31.80 -1.26
CA ARG A 81 9.35 -31.18 -0.60
C ARG A 81 8.65 -30.18 -1.51
N GLU A 82 8.39 -30.60 -2.74
CA GLU A 82 7.73 -29.77 -3.75
C GLU A 82 6.30 -29.36 -3.35
N ASP A 83 5.68 -30.09 -2.43
CA ASP A 83 4.39 -29.80 -1.80
C ASP A 83 4.33 -28.41 -1.14
N LEU A 84 5.49 -27.86 -0.74
CA LEU A 84 5.59 -26.62 0.02
C LEU A 84 5.81 -25.36 -0.85
N ILE A 85 6.01 -25.53 -2.16
CA ILE A 85 6.31 -24.47 -3.12
C ILE A 85 5.04 -23.74 -3.53
N ARG A 86 5.12 -22.44 -3.82
CA ARG A 86 3.95 -21.68 -4.31
C ARG A 86 3.53 -22.23 -5.68
N SER A 87 2.26 -22.63 -5.80
CA SER A 87 1.69 -23.00 -7.09
C SER A 87 1.80 -21.82 -8.07
N LYS A 88 2.34 -22.08 -9.26
CA LYS A 88 2.54 -21.09 -10.33
C LYS A 88 1.23 -20.52 -10.93
N ARG A 89 0.07 -20.88 -10.38
CA ARG A 89 -1.21 -20.33 -10.86
C ARG A 89 -1.26 -18.84 -10.55
N PRO A 90 -1.45 -17.97 -11.55
CA PRO A 90 -1.69 -16.57 -11.28
C PRO A 90 -3.03 -16.45 -10.54
N GLY A 91 -2.98 -16.28 -9.23
CA GLY A 91 -4.14 -15.84 -8.46
C GLY A 91 -4.58 -14.45 -8.96
N PRO A 92 -5.88 -14.13 -8.92
CA PRO A 92 -6.36 -12.83 -9.38
C PRO A 92 -5.66 -11.72 -8.61
N LYS A 93 -4.89 -10.88 -9.32
CA LYS A 93 -4.35 -9.62 -8.80
C LYS A 93 -5.55 -8.79 -8.36
N THR A 94 -5.73 -8.60 -7.05
CA THR A 94 -6.72 -7.66 -6.54
C THR A 94 -6.40 -6.27 -7.08
N ASN A 95 -7.26 -5.76 -7.94
CA ASN A 95 -7.16 -4.40 -8.49
C ASN A 95 -7.36 -3.37 -7.37
N THR A 96 -6.28 -2.97 -6.70
CA THR A 96 -6.26 -1.74 -5.87
C THR A 96 -5.84 -0.51 -6.68
N ALA A 97 -5.67 -0.63 -8.00
CA ALA A 97 -5.44 0.49 -8.91
C ALA A 97 -6.75 0.92 -9.61
N LYS A 98 -7.70 1.51 -8.86
CA LYS A 98 -8.82 2.24 -9.46
C LYS A 98 -9.34 3.39 -8.59
N THR A 99 -8.44 4.22 -8.05
CA THR A 99 -8.82 5.52 -7.46
C THR A 99 -7.78 6.64 -7.68
N ALA A 100 -7.09 6.65 -8.82
CA ALA A 100 -6.13 7.70 -9.15
C ALA A 100 -6.15 8.12 -10.64
N LYS A 101 -7.33 8.11 -11.27
CA LYS A 101 -7.51 8.66 -12.62
C LYS A 101 -8.87 9.31 -12.83
N LYS A 102 -9.25 10.23 -11.92
CA LYS A 102 -10.33 11.21 -12.15
C LYS A 102 -10.21 12.41 -11.19
N ALA A 103 -9.06 13.09 -11.17
CA ALA A 103 -8.92 14.35 -10.45
C ALA A 103 -8.01 15.39 -11.15
N GLU A 104 -7.49 15.08 -12.35
CA GLU A 104 -6.58 15.97 -13.08
C GLU A 104 -7.04 16.11 -14.54
N THR A 105 -8.17 16.79 -14.76
CA THR A 105 -8.56 17.36 -16.09
C THR A 105 -9.76 18.33 -16.05
N ALA A 106 -10.15 18.87 -14.90
CA ALA A 106 -11.29 19.80 -14.79
C ALA A 106 -10.92 21.18 -14.23
N LYS A 107 -9.68 21.66 -14.42
CA LYS A 107 -9.31 23.02 -14.03
C LYS A 107 -8.23 23.64 -14.91
N ALA A 108 -8.46 23.65 -16.23
CA ALA A 108 -7.79 24.56 -17.16
C ALA A 108 -8.49 24.50 -18.53
N SER A 109 -9.53 25.32 -18.73
CA SER A 109 -9.84 25.88 -20.06
C SER A 109 -10.99 26.88 -19.97
N SER A 110 -10.79 28.03 -20.60
CA SER A 110 -11.75 29.07 -20.96
C SER A 110 -12.16 30.08 -19.87
N HIS A 111 -11.22 30.99 -19.59
CA HIS A 111 -11.56 32.41 -19.71
C HIS A 111 -11.89 32.71 -21.18
N GLU A 112 -12.76 33.69 -21.42
CA GLU A 112 -13.18 34.19 -22.73
C GLU A 112 -14.38 33.47 -23.40
N ASN A 113 -15.59 33.92 -23.03
CA ASN A 113 -16.51 34.51 -24.00
C ASN A 113 -17.47 35.48 -23.29
N LYS A 114 -17.29 36.75 -23.62
CA LYS A 114 -18.01 37.92 -23.13
C LYS A 114 -19.23 38.15 -24.04
N ALA A 115 -20.34 38.54 -23.42
CA ALA A 115 -21.51 39.22 -24.02
C ALA A 115 -22.54 38.39 -24.82
N LYS A 116 -23.80 38.83 -24.66
CA LYS A 116 -25.04 38.49 -25.39
C LYS A 116 -25.92 37.40 -24.78
N LEU A 117 -26.73 37.77 -23.77
CA LEU A 117 -28.21 37.63 -23.79
C LEU A 117 -28.78 38.11 -22.44
N LYS A 118 -28.87 39.43 -22.26
CA LYS A 118 -29.87 40.03 -21.35
C LYS A 118 -30.74 40.94 -22.20
N LEU A 119 -31.69 40.33 -22.91
CA LEU A 119 -32.82 41.03 -23.50
C LEU A 119 -33.97 40.02 -23.66
N LYS A 120 -35.16 40.47 -23.26
CA LYS A 120 -36.47 39.80 -23.34
C LYS A 120 -36.78 38.69 -22.33
N LYS A 121 -37.36 39.11 -21.20
CA LYS A 121 -38.73 38.67 -20.89
C LYS A 121 -39.48 39.82 -20.21
N SER A 122 -40.21 40.57 -21.03
CA SER A 122 -41.30 41.47 -20.67
C SER A 122 -42.62 40.69 -20.70
N GLU A 123 -43.63 41.26 -20.03
CA GLU A 123 -45.03 40.82 -19.85
C GLU A 123 -45.22 39.62 -18.90
N GLU A 124 -46.00 39.73 -17.82
CA GLU A 124 -47.22 40.51 -17.59
C GLU A 124 -47.28 41.02 -16.14
#